data_AF-A0A5Q0ELU6-F1
#
_entry.id   AF-A0A5Q0ELU6-F1
#
_cell.length_a   1.000
_cell.length_b   1.000
_cell.length_c   1.000
_cell.angle_alpha   90.00
_cell.angle_beta   90.00
_cell.angle_gamma   90.00
#
_symmetry.space_group_name_H-M   'P 1'
#
loop_
_entity.id
_entity.type
_entity.pdbx_description
1 polymer ?
#
loop_
_entity_poly.entity_id
_entity_poly.type
_entity_poly.pdbx_seq_one_letter_code
_entity_poly.pdbx_strand_id
1 'polypeptide(L)'
;MAVPIHEIKQVATGRWRDILVGLGLPAEALSGKHGPCPGCGGRDRFRFQPDDRDGRWICGQGGAPTGGDGFDLLVHCGRSQGEAFKGVADWLGLTERPLTPTQRRELDLQRRKSEFLKLDKAIFHEAHVLQNLVGGRNASRELEGNRTFREQRPEWAPLPDEPSDRELLAVRRLRKAMSKRYE
;
A
#
# COMPACT_ATOMS: atom_id res chain seq x y z
N MET A 1 -8.44 -17.39 0.01
CA MET A 1 -7.31 -18.30 -0.23
C MET A 1 -6.25 -17.44 -0.91
N ALA A 2 -4.96 -17.73 -0.76
CA ALA A 2 -3.93 -16.90 -1.37
C ALA A 2 -2.63 -17.69 -1.54
N VAL A 3 -1.92 -17.44 -2.63
CA VAL A 3 -0.52 -17.84 -2.80
C VAL A 3 0.35 -16.72 -2.21
N PRO A 4 1.25 -17.01 -1.26
CA PRO A 4 2.17 -15.99 -0.73
C PRO A 4 3.04 -15.39 -1.83
N ILE A 5 3.16 -14.05 -1.88
CA ILE A 5 3.92 -13.33 -2.92
C ILE A 5 5.38 -13.81 -3.02
N HIS A 6 6.02 -14.14 -1.89
CA HIS A 6 7.40 -14.64 -1.89
C HIS A 6 7.54 -15.98 -2.61
N GLU A 7 6.53 -16.85 -2.52
CA GLU A 7 6.50 -18.14 -3.23
C GLU A 7 6.39 -17.90 -4.74
N ILE A 8 5.49 -16.98 -5.15
CA ILE A 8 5.36 -16.60 -6.56
C ILE A 8 6.70 -16.07 -7.10
N LYS A 9 7.36 -15.15 -6.37
CA LYS A 9 8.67 -14.59 -6.74
C LYS A 9 9.75 -15.66 -6.88
N GLN A 10 9.82 -16.58 -5.93
CA GLN A 10 10.81 -17.66 -5.94
C GLN A 10 10.63 -18.58 -7.16
N VAL A 11 9.39 -18.99 -7.44
CA VAL A 11 9.08 -19.90 -8.55
C VAL A 11 9.17 -19.21 -9.92
N ALA A 12 8.93 -17.90 -9.99
CA ALA A 12 9.08 -17.10 -11.21
C ALA A 12 10.55 -16.84 -11.59
N THR A 13 11.50 -17.03 -10.67
CA THR A 13 12.91 -16.68 -10.88
C THR A 13 13.48 -17.40 -12.10
N GLY A 14 14.08 -16.65 -13.03
CA GLY A 14 14.69 -17.19 -14.25
C GLY A 14 13.70 -17.68 -15.31
N ARG A 15 12.41 -17.35 -15.17
CA ARG A 15 11.34 -17.71 -16.12
C ARG A 15 10.55 -16.49 -16.60
N TRP A 16 11.03 -15.29 -16.29
CA TRP A 16 10.26 -14.06 -16.46
C TRP A 16 9.90 -13.78 -17.91
N ARG A 17 10.79 -14.06 -18.86
CA ARG A 17 10.52 -13.91 -20.28
C ARG A 17 9.35 -14.77 -20.71
N ASP A 18 9.36 -16.05 -20.35
CA ASP A 18 8.29 -16.99 -20.71
C ASP A 18 6.97 -16.62 -20.04
N ILE A 19 7.01 -16.24 -18.76
CA ILE A 19 5.86 -15.75 -18.01
C ILE A 19 5.26 -14.52 -18.70
N LEU A 20 6.08 -13.51 -19.01
CA LEU A 20 5.62 -12.25 -19.58
C LEU A 20 5.04 -12.45 -20.99
N VAL A 21 5.68 -13.28 -21.83
CA VAL A 21 5.13 -13.67 -23.14
C VAL A 21 3.81 -14.43 -22.98
N GLY A 22 3.75 -15.39 -22.06
CA GLY A 22 2.54 -16.15 -21.77
C GLY A 22 1.39 -15.28 -21.23
N LEU A 23 1.72 -14.14 -20.61
CA LEU A 23 0.77 -13.12 -20.18
C LEU A 23 0.50 -12.06 -21.26
N GLY A 24 0.98 -12.25 -22.49
CA GLY A 24 0.64 -11.42 -23.65
C GLY A 24 1.55 -10.23 -23.92
N LEU A 25 2.74 -10.16 -23.32
CA LEU A 25 3.75 -9.19 -23.75
C LEU A 25 4.44 -9.65 -25.03
N PRO A 26 4.78 -8.73 -25.95
CA PRO A 26 5.48 -9.07 -27.19
C PRO A 26 6.89 -9.59 -26.89
N ALA A 27 7.24 -10.74 -27.46
CA ALA A 27 8.54 -11.39 -27.26
C ALA A 27 9.72 -10.52 -27.72
N GLU A 28 9.49 -9.66 -28.72
CA GLU A 28 10.47 -8.74 -29.29
C GLU A 28 10.90 -7.67 -28.28
N ALA A 29 9.97 -7.20 -27.44
CA ALA A 29 10.28 -6.25 -26.37
C ALA A 29 11.19 -6.90 -25.32
N LEU A 30 11.09 -8.21 -25.12
CA LEU A 30 11.84 -8.97 -24.11
C LEU A 30 13.17 -9.52 -24.66
N SER A 31 13.63 -9.04 -25.81
CA SER A 31 14.84 -9.52 -26.49
C SER A 31 16.16 -9.10 -25.85
N GLY A 32 16.14 -8.22 -24.85
CA GLY A 32 17.34 -7.63 -24.26
C GLY A 32 17.86 -6.37 -24.97
N LYS A 33 17.29 -6.03 -26.13
CA LYS A 33 17.68 -4.87 -26.94
C LYS A 33 16.83 -3.66 -26.62
N HIS A 34 17.37 -2.48 -26.94
CA HIS A 34 16.60 -1.24 -26.92
C HIS A 34 15.46 -1.30 -27.95
N GLY A 35 14.26 -0.89 -27.56
CA GLY A 35 13.08 -0.97 -28.40
C GLY A 35 11.87 -0.18 -27.88
N PRO A 36 10.71 -0.31 -28.54
CA PRO A 36 9.47 0.31 -28.09
C PRO A 36 9.02 -0.29 -26.76
N CYS A 37 8.50 0.53 -25.84
CA CYS A 37 7.98 0.06 -24.57
C CYS A 37 6.61 -0.62 -24.76
N PRO A 38 6.39 -1.83 -24.20
CA PRO A 38 5.08 -2.48 -24.27
C PRO A 38 3.99 -1.76 -23.45
N GLY A 39 4.36 -0.93 -22.46
CA GLY A 39 3.42 -0.18 -21.64
C GLY A 39 3.09 1.22 -22.16
N CYS A 40 4.09 1.98 -22.59
CA CYS A 40 3.93 3.39 -23.00
C CYS A 40 4.29 3.68 -24.47
N GLY A 41 4.71 2.67 -25.24
CA GLY A 41 5.11 2.82 -26.65
C GLY A 41 6.49 3.46 -26.84
N GLY A 42 6.61 4.32 -27.86
CA GLY A 42 7.88 4.96 -28.24
C GLY A 42 8.67 4.16 -29.28
N ARG A 43 9.99 4.41 -29.36
CA ARG A 43 10.86 3.83 -30.40
C ARG A 43 11.96 2.93 -29.83
N ASP A 44 12.68 3.38 -28.80
CA ASP A 44 13.95 2.75 -28.39
C ASP A 44 14.28 2.84 -26.88
N ARG A 45 13.44 3.47 -26.05
CA ARG A 45 13.78 3.78 -24.65
C ARG A 45 13.42 2.69 -23.64
N PHE A 46 12.93 1.55 -24.10
CA PHE A 46 12.68 0.38 -23.28
C PHE A 46 13.79 -0.64 -23.45
N ARG A 47 14.18 -1.30 -22.37
CA ARG A 47 15.07 -2.47 -22.39
C ARG A 47 14.70 -3.45 -21.28
N PHE A 48 14.47 -4.70 -21.66
CA PHE A 48 14.41 -5.84 -20.74
C PHE A 48 15.83 -6.35 -20.44
N GLN A 49 16.12 -6.79 -19.22
CA GLN A 49 17.45 -7.27 -18.86
C GLN A 49 17.64 -8.72 -19.33
N PRO A 50 18.79 -9.07 -19.92
CA PRO A 50 19.01 -10.42 -20.48
C PRO A 50 19.08 -11.54 -19.44
N ASP A 51 19.38 -11.23 -18.19
CA ASP A 51 19.60 -12.23 -17.14
C ASP A 51 18.30 -12.94 -16.70
N ASP A 52 17.13 -12.42 -17.10
CA ASP A 52 15.77 -12.92 -16.86
C ASP A 52 15.47 -13.38 -15.42
N ARG A 53 16.36 -13.08 -14.48
CA ARG A 53 16.35 -13.67 -13.13
C ARG A 53 15.18 -13.11 -12.34
N ASP A 54 15.08 -11.79 -12.33
CA ASP A 54 14.02 -11.05 -11.65
C ASP A 54 13.06 -10.37 -12.64
N GLY A 55 13.25 -10.59 -13.95
CA GLY A 55 12.47 -9.92 -15.00
C GLY A 55 12.74 -8.42 -15.05
N ARG A 56 13.99 -8.02 -14.74
CA ARG A 56 14.33 -6.62 -14.59
C ARG A 56 14.19 -5.88 -15.92
N TRP A 57 13.71 -4.66 -15.87
CA TRP A 57 13.55 -3.81 -17.05
C TRP A 57 13.79 -2.34 -16.70
N ILE A 58 14.00 -1.54 -17.74
CA ILE A 58 14.04 -0.07 -17.63
C ILE A 58 13.25 0.54 -18.79
N CYS A 59 12.64 1.69 -18.51
CA CYS A 59 11.99 2.55 -19.50
C CYS A 59 12.34 4.01 -19.22
N GLY A 60 13.00 4.65 -20.17
CA GLY A 60 13.30 6.09 -20.12
C GLY A 60 12.20 6.97 -20.73
N GLN A 61 11.08 6.38 -21.13
CA GLN A 61 9.95 7.11 -21.72
C GLN A 61 9.02 7.61 -20.62
N GLY A 62 8.53 8.85 -20.71
CA GLY A 62 7.64 9.45 -19.69
C GLY A 62 8.32 10.45 -18.75
N GLY A 63 9.53 10.91 -19.06
CA GLY A 63 10.22 11.97 -18.32
C GLY A 63 11.23 11.42 -17.32
N ALA A 64 10.74 10.77 -16.25
CA ALA A 64 11.61 10.12 -15.26
C ALA A 64 11.89 8.66 -15.66
N PRO A 65 13.14 8.17 -15.52
CA PRO A 65 13.43 6.75 -15.69
C PRO A 65 12.59 5.89 -14.76
N THR A 66 11.88 4.91 -15.33
CA THR A 66 11.11 3.89 -14.61
C THR A 66 11.74 2.52 -14.84
N GLY A 67 11.46 1.58 -13.94
CA GLY A 67 11.99 0.22 -14.02
C GLY A 67 11.63 -0.55 -12.77
N GLY A 68 11.89 -1.85 -12.76
CA GLY A 68 11.54 -2.72 -11.66
C GLY A 68 11.72 -4.19 -12.01
N ASP A 69 11.03 -5.06 -11.29
CA ASP A 69 10.96 -6.50 -11.57
C ASP A 69 9.85 -6.83 -12.60
N GLY A 70 9.66 -8.12 -12.89
CA GLY A 70 8.64 -8.55 -13.85
C GLY A 70 7.19 -8.24 -13.42
N PHE A 71 6.90 -8.11 -12.12
CA PHE A 71 5.59 -7.63 -11.67
C PHE A 71 5.44 -6.13 -11.94
N ASP A 72 6.48 -5.35 -11.67
CA ASP A 72 6.48 -3.92 -11.97
C ASP A 72 6.29 -3.67 -13.48
N LEU A 73 6.81 -4.56 -14.34
CA LEU A 73 6.59 -4.47 -15.78
C LEU A 73 5.11 -4.70 -16.15
N LEU A 74 4.48 -5.72 -15.57
CA LEU A 74 3.06 -6.01 -15.79
C LEU A 74 2.19 -4.82 -15.37
N VAL A 75 2.53 -4.19 -14.24
CA VAL A 75 1.85 -2.98 -13.75
C VAL A 75 2.11 -1.78 -14.66
N HIS A 76 3.35 -1.59 -15.09
CA HIS A 76 3.68 -0.55 -16.07
C HIS A 76 2.91 -0.72 -17.39
N CYS A 77 2.58 -1.96 -17.76
CA CYS A 77 1.75 -2.28 -18.92
C CYS A 77 0.24 -2.17 -18.67
N GLY A 78 -0.18 -1.57 -17.56
CA GLY A 78 -1.59 -1.24 -17.29
C GLY A 78 -2.36 -2.24 -16.44
N ARG A 79 -1.72 -3.28 -15.90
CA ARG A 79 -2.36 -4.19 -14.94
C ARG A 79 -2.37 -3.58 -13.54
N SER A 80 -3.38 -3.90 -12.75
CA SER A 80 -3.28 -3.70 -11.31
C SER A 80 -2.26 -4.67 -10.69
N GLN A 81 -1.74 -4.33 -9.51
CA GLN A 81 -0.82 -5.20 -8.79
C GLN A 81 -1.44 -6.58 -8.47
N GLY A 82 -2.74 -6.60 -8.16
CA GLY A 82 -3.47 -7.85 -7.90
C GLY A 82 -3.58 -8.74 -9.14
N GLU A 83 -3.88 -8.15 -10.30
CA GLU A 83 -3.92 -8.87 -11.58
C GLU A 83 -2.55 -9.39 -12.00
N ALA A 84 -1.48 -8.64 -11.73
CA ALA A 84 -0.12 -9.08 -12.01
C ALA A 84 0.25 -10.32 -11.17
N PHE A 85 0.02 -10.29 -9.85
CA PHE A 85 0.29 -11.45 -9.00
C PHE A 85 -0.57 -12.66 -9.37
N LYS A 86 -1.87 -12.44 -9.59
CA LYS A 86 -2.78 -13.52 -9.97
C LYS A 86 -2.38 -14.15 -11.30
N GLY A 87 -2.14 -13.34 -12.33
CA GLY A 87 -1.77 -13.83 -13.65
C GLY A 87 -0.47 -14.66 -13.63
N VAL A 88 0.55 -14.22 -12.88
CA VAL A 88 1.78 -14.99 -12.71
C VAL A 88 1.56 -16.28 -11.93
N ALA A 89 0.78 -16.25 -10.84
CA ALA A 89 0.46 -17.45 -10.08
C ALA A 89 -0.30 -18.49 -10.94
N ASP A 90 -1.30 -18.04 -11.70
CA ASP A 90 -2.09 -18.87 -12.61
C ASP A 90 -1.19 -19.49 -13.70
N TRP A 91 -0.30 -18.70 -14.32
CA TRP A 91 0.64 -19.20 -15.33
C TRP A 91 1.63 -20.22 -14.76
N LEU A 92 2.06 -20.03 -13.51
CA LEU A 92 2.94 -20.96 -12.80
C LEU A 92 2.20 -22.22 -12.29
N GLY A 93 0.87 -22.27 -12.40
CA GLY A 93 0.06 -23.36 -11.86
C GLY A 93 0.02 -23.40 -10.33
N LEU A 94 0.26 -22.26 -9.66
CA LEU A 94 0.22 -22.17 -8.22
C LEU A 94 -1.24 -22.08 -7.75
N THR A 95 -1.73 -23.14 -7.13
CA THR A 95 -3.11 -23.21 -6.63
C THR A 95 -3.25 -22.42 -5.33
N GLU A 96 -4.32 -21.63 -5.20
CA GLU A 96 -4.63 -20.96 -3.94
C GLU A 96 -4.86 -21.98 -2.81
N ARG A 97 -4.29 -21.72 -1.64
CA ARG A 97 -4.50 -22.54 -0.45
C ARG A 97 -5.34 -21.80 0.59
N PRO A 98 -6.15 -22.50 1.40
CA PRO A 98 -6.76 -21.92 2.58
C PRO A 98 -5.69 -21.34 3.48
N LEU A 99 -5.86 -20.08 3.86
CA LEU A 99 -5.03 -19.48 4.90
C LEU A 99 -5.17 -20.29 6.19
N THR A 100 -4.10 -20.44 6.96
CA THR A 100 -4.19 -21.02 8.30
C THR A 100 -4.92 -20.05 9.24
N PRO A 101 -5.47 -20.51 10.38
CA PRO A 101 -6.05 -19.61 11.38
C PRO A 101 -5.11 -18.50 11.82
N THR A 102 -3.81 -18.79 11.97
CA THR A 102 -2.78 -17.80 12.30
C THR A 102 -2.59 -16.77 11.20
N GLN A 103 -2.50 -17.21 9.94
CA GLN A 103 -2.38 -16.30 8.79
C GLN A 103 -3.60 -15.40 8.63
N ARG A 104 -4.81 -15.92 8.86
CA ARG A 104 -6.05 -15.11 8.84
C ARG A 104 -6.02 -14.02 9.90
N ARG A 105 -5.69 -14.38 11.14
CA ARG A 105 -5.57 -13.42 12.25
C ARG A 105 -4.54 -12.34 11.96
N GLU A 106 -3.38 -12.72 11.43
CA GLU A 106 -2.33 -11.76 11.05
C GLU A 106 -2.82 -10.78 9.97
N LEU A 107 -3.49 -11.29 8.93
CA LEU A 107 -4.10 -10.45 7.89
C LEU A 107 -5.14 -9.47 8.45
N ASP A 108 -6.01 -9.93 9.36
CA ASP A 108 -6.99 -9.09 10.03
C ASP A 108 -6.32 -8.00 10.88
N LEU A 109 -5.25 -8.35 11.61
CA LEU A 109 -4.46 -7.40 12.39
C LEU A 109 -3.80 -6.35 11.50
N GLN A 110 -3.20 -6.76 10.38
CA GLN A 110 -2.58 -5.85 9.42
C GLN A 110 -3.61 -4.91 8.79
N ARG A 111 -4.79 -5.43 8.43
CA ARG A 111 -5.89 -4.61 7.92
C ARG A 111 -6.29 -3.55 8.94
N ARG A 112 -6.59 -3.95 10.18
CA ARG A 112 -6.94 -3.03 11.28
C ARG A 112 -5.86 -1.99 11.54
N LYS A 113 -4.59 -2.41 11.54
CA LYS A 113 -3.43 -1.51 11.68
C LYS A 113 -3.38 -0.48 10.54
N SER A 114 -3.61 -0.91 9.30
CA SER A 114 -3.62 -0.02 8.13
C SER A 114 -4.79 0.98 8.17
N GLU A 115 -5.98 0.54 8.61
CA GLU A 115 -7.16 1.40 8.78
C GLU A 115 -6.91 2.44 9.87
N PHE A 116 -6.36 2.02 11.02
CA PHE A 116 -5.98 2.93 12.10
C PHE A 116 -4.96 3.98 11.63
N LEU A 117 -3.90 3.57 10.93
CA LEU A 117 -2.89 4.49 10.41
C LEU A 117 -3.46 5.51 9.43
N LYS A 118 -4.46 5.13 8.62
CA LYS A 118 -5.17 6.06 7.72
C LYS A 118 -5.97 7.09 8.52
N LEU A 119 -6.69 6.64 9.54
CA LEU A 119 -7.47 7.49 10.44
C LEU A 119 -6.58 8.47 11.22
N ASP A 120 -5.49 7.98 11.82
CA ASP A 120 -4.53 8.80 12.58
C ASP A 120 -3.92 9.90 11.71
N LYS A 121 -3.52 9.55 10.48
CA LYS A 121 -2.99 10.53 9.51
C LYS A 121 -4.04 11.58 9.13
N ALA A 122 -5.32 11.20 9.00
CA ALA A 122 -6.39 12.13 8.69
C ALA A 122 -6.66 13.09 9.86
N ILE A 123 -6.73 12.57 11.09
CA ILE A 123 -6.90 13.36 12.33
C ILE A 123 -5.74 14.34 12.49
N PHE A 124 -4.50 13.89 12.27
CA PHE A 124 -3.32 14.74 12.34
C PHE A 124 -3.36 15.87 11.31
N HIS A 125 -3.77 15.60 10.08
CA HIS A 125 -3.93 16.61 9.04
C HIS A 125 -5.01 17.64 9.40
N GLU A 126 -6.16 17.19 9.89
CA GLU A 126 -7.25 18.07 10.31
C GLU A 126 -6.87 18.96 11.50
N ALA A 127 -6.19 18.39 12.52
CA ALA A 127 -5.67 19.15 13.64
C ALA A 127 -4.64 20.22 13.20
N HIS A 128 -3.77 19.88 12.24
CA HIS A 128 -2.80 20.83 11.69
C HIS A 128 -3.46 21.98 10.92
N VAL A 129 -4.52 21.70 10.15
CA VAL A 129 -5.31 22.73 9.45
C VAL A 129 -6.02 23.66 10.46
N LEU A 130 -6.59 23.11 11.53
CA LEU A 130 -7.26 23.91 12.57
C LEU A 130 -6.26 24.81 13.34
N GLN A 131 -5.05 24.33 13.62
CA GLN A 131 -3.99 25.14 14.23
C GLN A 131 -3.56 26.33 13.36
N ASN A 132 -3.55 26.16 12.04
CA ASN A 132 -3.19 27.23 11.11
C ASN A 132 -4.33 28.24 10.86
N LEU A 133 -5.60 27.84 11.06
CA LEU A 133 -6.77 28.72 10.98
C LEU A 133 -6.98 29.56 12.25
N VAL A 134 -6.63 29.01 13.42
CA VAL A 134 -6.72 29.70 14.72
C VAL A 134 -5.35 30.27 15.08
N GLY A 135 -4.91 31.29 14.32
CA GLY A 135 -3.69 32.01 14.64
C GLY A 135 -3.77 32.66 16.02
N GLY A 136 -3.06 32.15 17.03
CA GLY A 136 -2.97 32.85 18.31
C GLY A 136 -2.46 32.05 19.51
N ARG A 137 -1.13 32.09 19.70
CA ARG A 137 -0.37 32.09 20.98
C ARG A 137 -0.61 31.03 22.08
N ASN A 138 -1.65 30.20 22.04
CA ASN A 138 -1.93 29.16 23.05
C ASN A 138 -1.64 27.73 22.57
N ALA A 139 -1.33 27.53 21.28
CA ALA A 139 -1.14 26.20 20.68
C ALA A 139 0.06 25.44 21.27
N SER A 140 1.10 26.12 21.76
CA SER A 140 2.32 25.46 22.24
C SER A 140 2.11 24.59 23.48
N ARG A 141 1.19 24.98 24.38
CA ARG A 141 0.95 24.28 25.66
C ARG A 141 0.07 23.04 25.48
N GLU A 142 -0.84 23.07 24.50
CA GLU A 142 -1.64 21.90 24.08
C GLU A 142 -0.81 20.93 23.24
N LEU A 143 0.12 21.43 22.41
CA LEU A 143 1.04 20.60 21.65
C LEU A 143 2.03 19.83 22.53
N GLU A 144 2.47 20.39 23.66
CA GLU A 144 3.29 19.68 24.66
C GLU A 144 2.50 18.56 25.37
N GLY A 145 1.20 18.78 25.65
CA GLY A 145 0.29 17.73 26.13
C GLY A 145 -0.04 16.65 25.09
N ASN A 146 0.05 16.99 23.80
CA ASN A 146 -0.13 16.03 22.69
C ASN A 146 1.19 15.31 22.33
N ARG A 147 2.34 15.86 22.73
CA ARG A 147 3.67 15.22 22.63
C ARG A 147 3.81 14.08 23.64
N THR A 148 3.26 14.24 24.84
CA THR A 148 3.21 13.17 25.85
C THR A 148 2.22 12.05 25.51
N PHE A 149 1.16 12.33 24.74
CA PHE A 149 0.31 11.29 24.13
C PHE A 149 1.08 10.45 23.09
N ARG A 150 1.93 11.12 22.30
CA ARG A 150 2.84 10.48 21.32
C ARG A 150 3.88 9.55 21.94
N GLU A 151 4.27 9.79 23.19
CA GLU A 151 5.24 8.98 23.93
C GLU A 151 4.58 7.85 24.75
N GLN A 152 3.25 7.83 24.88
CA GLN A 152 2.52 6.91 25.75
C GLN A 152 1.40 6.14 25.01
N ARG A 153 1.83 5.13 24.23
CA ARG A 153 1.12 3.87 23.90
C ARG A 153 -0.13 3.95 23.00
N PRO A 154 -0.04 3.35 21.80
CA PRO A 154 -1.08 2.47 21.31
C PRO A 154 -0.45 1.10 21.10
N GLU A 155 -0.57 0.24 22.12
CA GLU A 155 -0.11 -1.11 21.97
C GLU A 155 -1.02 -1.81 20.94
N TRP A 156 -0.54 -2.88 20.35
CA TRP A 156 -1.27 -4.12 20.06
C TRP A 156 -1.96 -4.64 21.34
N ALA A 157 -2.63 -3.70 22.01
CA ALA A 157 -3.02 -3.65 23.39
C ALA A 157 -4.38 -4.29 23.54
N PRO A 158 -4.67 -4.91 24.69
CA PRO A 158 -6.04 -5.25 25.01
C PRO A 158 -6.92 -3.99 24.96
N LEU A 159 -8.16 -4.18 24.49
CA LEU A 159 -9.17 -3.15 24.30
C LEU A 159 -9.40 -2.33 25.59
N PRO A 160 -9.80 -1.05 25.49
CA PRO A 160 -10.45 -0.42 26.62
C PRO A 160 -11.73 -1.21 26.91
N ASP A 161 -11.92 -1.60 28.17
CA ASP A 161 -13.21 -2.05 28.66
C ASP A 161 -14.29 -1.00 28.29
N GLU A 162 -15.54 -1.46 28.16
CA GLU A 162 -16.73 -0.63 27.91
C GLU A 162 -16.58 0.79 28.50
N PRO A 163 -16.77 1.85 27.69
CA PRO A 163 -16.47 3.21 28.11
C PRO A 163 -17.20 3.51 29.41
N SER A 164 -16.44 3.96 30.41
CA SER A 164 -17.01 4.21 31.72
C SER A 164 -18.14 5.23 31.62
N ASP A 165 -19.15 5.12 32.48
CA ASP A 165 -20.28 6.05 32.50
C ASP A 165 -19.85 7.53 32.55
N ARG A 166 -18.68 7.79 33.12
CA ARG A 166 -18.06 9.11 33.21
C ARG A 166 -17.60 9.66 31.85
N GLU A 167 -17.09 8.80 30.97
CA GLU A 167 -16.64 9.16 29.62
C GLU A 167 -17.82 9.37 28.68
N LEU A 168 -18.85 8.52 28.77
CA LEU A 168 -20.10 8.71 28.05
C LEU A 168 -20.80 10.02 28.47
N LEU A 169 -20.72 10.38 29.75
CA LEU A 169 -21.26 11.64 30.26
C LEU A 169 -20.48 12.86 29.72
N ALA A 170 -19.16 12.76 29.56
CA ALA A 170 -18.33 13.82 28.97
C ALA A 170 -18.67 14.05 27.49
N VAL A 171 -18.85 12.98 26.71
CA VAL A 171 -19.26 13.06 25.29
C VAL A 171 -20.65 13.67 25.15
N ARG A 172 -21.60 13.29 26.03
CA ARG A 172 -22.95 13.88 26.05
C ARG A 172 -22.92 15.38 26.39
N ARG A 173 -22.07 15.79 27.33
CA ARG A 173 -21.89 17.22 27.69
C ARG A 173 -21.30 18.02 26.54
N LEU A 174 -20.32 17.46 25.82
CA LEU A 174 -19.72 18.10 24.65
C LEU A 174 -20.72 18.24 23.51
N ARG A 175 -21.49 17.20 23.17
CA ARG A 175 -22.58 17.31 22.17
C ARG A 175 -23.60 18.38 22.53
N LYS A 176 -23.97 18.48 23.81
CA LYS A 176 -24.91 19.51 24.29
C LYS A 176 -24.32 20.93 24.24
N ALA A 177 -23.04 21.08 24.55
CA ALA A 177 -22.33 22.35 24.43
C ALA A 177 -22.16 22.79 22.97
N MET A 178 -21.93 21.83 22.06
CA MET A 178 -21.85 22.08 20.63
C MET A 178 -23.22 22.45 20.05
N SER A 179 -24.30 21.77 20.45
CA SER A 179 -25.67 22.11 20.03
C SER A 179 -26.09 23.52 20.44
N LYS A 180 -25.67 23.99 21.62
CA LYS A 180 -25.92 25.35 22.12
C LYS A 180 -25.08 26.44 21.42
N ARG A 181 -24.08 26.06 20.65
CA ARG A 181 -23.18 26.99 19.95
C ARG A 181 -23.66 27.29 18.52
N TYR A 182 -24.69 26.59 18.06
CA TYR A 182 -25.29 26.72 16.73
C TYR A 182 -26.79 27.09 16.78
N GLU A 183 -27.28 27.56 17.93
CA GLU A 183 -28.55 28.30 18.13
C GLU A 183 -28.23 29.73 18.53
#